data_AF-A0A1F4CPA1-F1
#
_entry.id   AF-A0A1F4CPA1-F1
#
_cell.length_a   1.000
_cell.length_b   1.000
_cell.length_c   1.000
_cell.angle_alpha   90.00
_cell.angle_beta   90.00
_cell.angle_gamma   90.00
#
_symmetry.space_group_name_H-M   'P 1'
#
loop_
_entity.id
_entity.type
_entity.pdbx_description
1 polymer ?
#
loop_
_entity_poly.entity_id
_entity_poly.type
_entity_poly.pdbx_seq_one_letter_code
_entity_poly.pdbx_strand_id
1 'polypeptide(L)'
;ADLPADLRLRRELIQRIASVLQARMQREELTLRQVAEMLGVSHPRIADLLAKRAERFSLDWLALLAVQLGLNVRMRVTRPYGTGGASD
;
A
#
# COMPACT_ATOMS: atom_id res chain seq x y z
N ALA A 1 -9.67 -9.44 -15.44
CA ALA A 1 -8.30 -9.53 -15.96
C ALA A 1 -7.36 -9.82 -14.80
N ASP A 2 -6.55 -10.86 -14.91
CA ASP A 2 -5.60 -11.19 -13.85
C ASP A 2 -4.49 -10.14 -13.86
N LEU A 3 -4.45 -9.29 -12.82
CA LEU A 3 -3.40 -8.29 -12.70
C LEU A 3 -2.09 -8.98 -12.31
N PRO A 4 -0.92 -8.49 -12.75
CA PRO A 4 0.35 -8.94 -12.21
C PRO A 4 0.28 -9.04 -10.67
N ALA A 5 0.76 -10.15 -10.10
CA ALA A 5 0.58 -10.46 -8.68
C ALA A 5 1.02 -9.31 -7.76
N ASP A 6 2.07 -8.61 -8.15
CA ASP A 6 2.59 -7.42 -7.47
C ASP A 6 1.61 -6.23 -7.49
N LEU A 7 0.88 -5.97 -8.60
CA LEU A 7 -0.16 -4.93 -8.62
C LEU A 7 -1.35 -5.27 -7.71
N ARG A 8 -1.67 -6.56 -7.53
CA ARG A 8 -2.71 -6.98 -6.59
C ARG A 8 -2.32 -6.67 -5.15
N LEU A 9 -1.09 -7.03 -4.75
CA LEU A 9 -0.56 -6.72 -3.42
C LEU A 9 -0.55 -5.21 -3.15
N ARG A 10 -0.09 -4.42 -4.12
CA ARG A 10 -0.09 -2.95 -4.02
C ARG A 10 -1.50 -2.38 -3.86
N ARG A 11 -2.48 -2.87 -4.64
CA ARG A 11 -3.88 -2.44 -4.51
C ARG A 11 -4.47 -2.77 -3.15
N GLU A 12 -4.21 -3.97 -2.63
CA GLU A 12 -4.70 -4.39 -1.32
C GLU A 12 -4.14 -3.51 -0.20
N LEU A 13 -2.83 -3.26 -0.21
CA LEU A 13 -2.19 -2.34 0.74
C LEU A 13 -2.77 -0.93 0.64
N ILE A 14 -2.93 -0.39 -0.58
CA ILE A 14 -3.53 0.94 -0.78
C ILE A 14 -4.95 1.00 -0.19
N GLN A 15 -5.77 -0.03 -0.38
CA GLN A 15 -7.13 -0.04 0.17
C GLN A 15 -7.13 0.01 1.70
N ARG A 16 -6.26 -0.79 2.35
CA ARG A 16 -6.12 -0.81 3.81
C ARG A 16 -5.59 0.53 4.34
N ILE A 17 -4.56 1.07 3.71
CA ILE A 17 -3.98 2.37 4.06
C ILE A 17 -5.01 3.48 3.89
N ALA A 18 -5.69 3.55 2.75
CA ALA A 18 -6.70 4.57 2.46
C ALA A 18 -7.84 4.54 3.47
N SER A 19 -8.32 3.35 3.86
CA SER A 19 -9.37 3.21 4.88
C SER A 19 -8.95 3.79 6.24
N VAL A 20 -7.75 3.46 6.71
CA VAL A 20 -7.21 4.00 7.99
C VAL A 20 -7.00 5.51 7.88
N LEU A 21 -6.47 5.97 6.76
CA LEU A 21 -6.21 7.39 6.52
C LEU A 21 -7.51 8.20 6.53
N GLN A 22 -8.53 7.74 5.80
CA GLN A 22 -9.83 8.39 5.73
C GLN A 22 -10.54 8.42 7.08
N ALA A 23 -10.51 7.31 7.84
CA ALA A 23 -11.07 7.28 9.19
C ALA A 23 -10.38 8.27 10.12
N ARG A 24 -9.04 8.37 10.04
CA ARG A 24 -8.27 9.35 10.81
C ARG A 24 -8.61 10.78 10.41
N MET A 25 -8.65 11.07 9.11
CA MET A 25 -9.01 12.39 8.58
C MET A 25 -10.40 12.84 9.06
N GLN A 26 -11.38 11.93 9.05
CA GLN A 26 -12.72 12.23 9.52
C GLN A 26 -12.77 12.49 11.03
N ARG A 27 -12.08 11.66 11.83
CA ARG A 27 -12.09 11.76 13.29
C ARG A 27 -11.35 13.00 13.81
N GLU A 28 -10.27 13.39 13.14
CA GLU A 28 -9.39 14.50 13.54
C GLU A 28 -9.63 15.77 12.69
N GLU A 29 -10.67 15.78 11.86
CA GLU A 29 -11.02 16.87 10.93
C GLU A 29 -9.83 17.35 10.06
N LEU A 30 -8.96 16.41 9.67
CA LEU A 30 -7.75 16.71 8.93
C LEU A 30 -8.02 16.84 7.43
N THR A 31 -7.46 17.89 6.85
CA THR A 31 -7.38 18.05 5.41
C THR A 31 -6.32 17.13 4.79
N LEU A 32 -6.44 16.90 3.49
CA LEU A 32 -5.46 16.12 2.73
C LEU A 32 -4.05 16.69 2.81
N ARG A 33 -3.92 18.03 2.89
CA ARG A 33 -2.64 18.72 3.01
C ARG A 33 -2.00 18.48 4.37
N GLN A 34 -2.76 18.63 5.46
CA GLN A 34 -2.27 18.37 6.82
C GLN A 34 -1.79 16.92 6.97
N VAL A 35 -2.55 15.96 6.43
CA VAL A 35 -2.14 14.56 6.43
C VAL A 35 -0.84 14.34 5.65
N ALA A 36 -0.70 14.95 4.48
CA ALA A 36 0.53 14.85 3.69
C ALA A 36 1.74 15.40 4.47
N GLU A 37 1.58 16.55 5.12
CA GLU A 37 2.60 17.17 5.97
C GLU A 37 2.96 16.28 7.18
N MET A 38 1.96 15.76 7.91
CA MET A 38 2.16 14.86 9.06
C MET A 38 2.86 13.55 8.67
N LEU A 39 2.62 13.07 7.45
CA LEU A 39 3.24 11.86 6.92
C LEU A 39 4.61 12.13 6.28
N GLY A 40 5.01 13.39 6.13
CA GLY A 40 6.27 13.77 5.48
C GLY A 40 6.29 13.45 3.98
N VAL A 41 5.13 13.48 3.31
CA VAL A 41 4.98 13.18 1.88
C VAL A 41 4.30 14.31 1.15
N SER A 42 4.44 14.37 -0.18
CA SER A 42 3.81 15.43 -0.96
C SER A 42 2.29 15.25 -1.04
N HIS A 43 1.56 16.36 -1.13
CA HIS A 43 0.10 16.35 -1.29
C HIS A 43 -0.38 15.54 -2.52
N PRO A 44 0.23 15.64 -3.72
CA PRO A 44 -0.12 14.78 -4.86
C PRO A 44 0.07 13.28 -4.59
N ARG A 45 1.06 12.92 -3.76
CA ARG A 45 1.32 11.52 -3.38
C ARG A 45 0.15 10.91 -2.62
N ILE A 46 -0.42 11.65 -1.66
CA ILE A 46 -1.61 11.19 -0.94
C ILE A 46 -2.85 11.18 -1.86
N ALA A 47 -3.01 12.18 -2.74
CA ALA A 47 -4.11 12.20 -3.70
C ALA A 47 -4.09 10.97 -4.62
N ASP A 48 -2.93 10.59 -5.15
CA ASP A 48 -2.75 9.38 -5.96
C ASP A 48 -3.07 8.10 -5.19
N LEU A 49 -2.73 8.06 -3.91
CA LEU A 49 -3.02 6.93 -3.03
C LEU A 49 -4.52 6.76 -2.83
N LEU A 50 -5.22 7.86 -2.49
CA LEU A 50 -6.68 7.84 -2.33
C LEU A 50 -7.42 7.56 -3.64
N ALA A 51 -6.84 7.98 -4.78
CA ALA A 51 -7.32 7.65 -6.12
C ALA A 51 -7.01 6.20 -6.55
N LYS A 52 -6.39 5.38 -5.69
CA LYS A 52 -6.08 3.96 -5.91
C LYS A 52 -5.16 3.68 -7.12
N ARG A 53 -4.25 4.60 -7.44
CA ARG A 53 -3.30 4.50 -8.56
C ARG A 53 -2.08 3.61 -8.23
N ALA A 54 -2.31 2.30 -8.08
CA ALA A 54 -1.33 1.34 -7.58
C ALA A 54 0.00 1.28 -8.36
N GLU A 55 -0.03 1.58 -9.66
CA GLU A 55 1.13 1.65 -10.54
C GLU A 55 2.14 2.75 -10.16
N ARG A 56 1.73 3.76 -9.38
CA ARG A 56 2.58 4.89 -8.95
C ARG A 56 3.38 4.62 -7.66
N PHE A 57 3.17 3.46 -7.06
CA PHE A 57 3.72 3.10 -5.77
C PHE A 57 4.55 1.83 -5.87
N SER A 58 5.70 1.80 -5.20
CA SER A 58 6.41 0.55 -4.94
C SER A 58 5.75 -0.18 -3.77
N LEU A 59 5.89 -1.51 -3.73
CA LEU A 59 5.41 -2.32 -2.61
C LEU A 59 6.08 -1.91 -1.29
N ASP A 60 7.38 -1.66 -1.32
CA ASP A 60 8.18 -1.20 -0.17
C ASP A 60 7.65 0.11 0.43
N TRP A 61 7.39 1.13 -0.41
CA TRP A 61 6.87 2.41 0.07
C TRP A 61 5.49 2.25 0.73
N LEU A 62 4.63 1.38 0.19
CA LEU A 62 3.33 1.09 0.79
C LEU A 62 3.46 0.34 2.12
N ALA A 63 4.39 -0.60 2.22
CA ALA A 63 4.65 -1.31 3.47
C ALA A 63 5.15 -0.36 4.57
N LEU A 64 6.09 0.54 4.23
CA LEU A 64 6.59 1.57 5.16
C LEU A 64 5.47 2.51 5.62
N LEU A 65 4.65 3.01 4.68
CA LEU A 65 3.53 3.89 5.03
C LEU A 65 2.50 3.17 5.92
N ALA A 66 2.20 1.90 5.64
CA ALA A 66 1.29 1.12 6.48
C ALA A 66 1.81 1.00 7.92
N VAL A 67 3.10 0.74 8.10
CA VAL A 67 3.75 0.71 9.43
C VAL A 67 3.68 2.08 10.11
N GLN A 68 3.97 3.17 9.40
CA GLN A 68 3.89 4.54 9.94
C GLN A 68 2.48 4.91 10.41
N LEU A 69 1.45 4.34 9.78
CA LEU A 69 0.05 4.51 10.18
C LEU A 69 -0.40 3.53 11.28
N GLY A 70 0.51 2.71 11.81
CA GLY A 70 0.23 1.76 12.88
C GLY A 70 -0.45 0.46 12.43
N LEU A 71 -0.47 0.15 11.13
CA LEU A 71 -0.95 -1.14 10.65
C LEU A 71 0.09 -2.23 10.91
N ASN A 72 -0.37 -3.42 11.32
CA ASN A 72 0.48 -4.61 11.37
C ASN A 72 0.57 -5.23 9.96
N VAL A 73 1.76 -5.19 9.36
CA VAL A 73 2.01 -5.76 8.03
C VAL A 73 2.69 -7.12 8.19
N ARG A 74 2.05 -8.17 7.66
CA ARG A 74 2.65 -9.51 7.57
C ARG A 74 2.71 -9.94 6.11
N MET A 75 3.92 -10.18 5.62
CA MET A 75 4.15 -10.76 4.30
C MET A 75 4.59 -12.22 4.45
N ARG A 76 3.98 -13.13 3.67
CA ARG A 76 4.37 -14.53 3.64
C ARG A 76 4.79 -14.90 2.22
N VAL A 77 6.04 -15.31 2.07
CA VAL A 77 6.57 -15.89 0.83
C VAL A 77 6.69 -17.40 1.07
N THR A 78 6.03 -18.22 0.24
CA THR A 78 5.87 -19.65 0.52
C THR A 78 6.68 -20.55 -0.39
N ARG A 79 6.45 -20.50 -1.70
CA ARG A 79 7.13 -21.38 -2.67
C ARG A 79 7.73 -20.59 -3.83
N PRO A 80 9.02 -20.80 -4.15
CA PRO A 80 9.69 -20.22 -5.29
C PRO A 80 9.39 -20.98 -6.60
N TYR A 81 9.75 -20.35 -7.72
CA TYR A 81 9.79 -20.97 -9.04
C TYR A 81 10.86 -22.06 -9.08
N GLY A 82 10.42 -23.32 -8.95
CA GLY A 82 11.18 -24.53 -9.17
C GLY A 82 10.30 -25.54 -9.89
N THR A 83 10.63 -25.81 -11.14
CA THR A 83 10.02 -26.85 -11.99
C THR A 83 10.21 -28.20 -11.32
N GLY A 84 9.12 -28.80 -10.83
CA GLY A 84 9.11 -30.24 -10.65
C GLY A 84 9.32 -30.90 -12.01
N GLY A 85 10.49 -31.51 -12.24
CA GLY A 85 10.76 -32.30 -13.44
C GLY A 85 12.13 -32.08 -14.07
N ALA A 86 13.21 -32.36 -13.34
CA ALA A 86 14.49 -32.75 -13.94
C ALA A 86 15.33 -33.48 -12.87
N SER A 87 14.93 -34.68 -12.49
CA SER A 87 15.78 -35.66 -11.80
C SER A 87 15.20 -37.06 -12.05
N ASP A 88 15.96 -37.83 -12.83
CA ASP A 88 15.96 -39.27 -13.14
C ASP A 88 14.65 -39.98 -13.56
#